data_AF-A0A9D4DSW5-F1
#
_entry.id   AF-A0A9D4DSW5-F1
#
_cell.length_a   1.000
_cell.length_b   1.000
_cell.length_c   1.000
_cell.angle_alpha   90.00
_cell.angle_beta   90.00
_cell.angle_gamma   90.00
#
_symmetry.space_group_name_H-M   'P 1'
#
loop_
_entity.id
_entity.type
_entity.pdbx_description
1 polymer ?
#
loop_
_entity_poly.entity_id
_entity_poly.type
_entity_poly.pdbx_seq_one_letter_code
_entity_poly.pdbx_strand_id
1 'polypeptide(L)'
;MAAKKFGNTKVDGSFFSDGVFNWKAGTEKFRKHDESECHKEAVERLVTLPATTRDVGEMLSAGTAKEKADKRKQLLQILRSIRFLTVKLK
;
A
#
# COMPACT_ATOMS: atom_id res chain seq x y z
N MET A 1 -16.62 -8.52 29.45
CA MET A 1 -15.73 -8.17 28.31
C MET A 1 -16.43 -7.09 27.49
N ALA A 2 -16.14 -5.80 27.73
CA ALA A 2 -16.72 -4.72 26.94
C ALA A 2 -15.98 -4.60 25.61
N ALA A 3 -16.70 -4.65 24.49
CA ALA A 3 -16.13 -4.45 23.17
C ALA A 3 -15.53 -3.04 23.07
N LYS A 4 -14.20 -2.95 22.92
CA LYS A 4 -13.50 -1.69 22.70
C LYS A 4 -13.91 -1.16 21.33
N LYS A 5 -14.83 -0.19 21.29
CA LYS A 5 -15.13 0.57 20.06
C LYS A 5 -13.84 1.27 19.65
N PHE A 6 -13.28 0.89 18.50
CA PHE A 6 -12.23 1.68 17.85
C PHE A 6 -12.88 2.96 17.32
N GLY A 7 -13.11 3.93 18.22
CA GLY A 7 -13.48 5.28 17.81
C GLY A 7 -12.28 5.88 17.09
N ASN A 8 -12.40 6.15 15.80
CA ASN A 8 -11.41 6.93 15.09
C ASN A 8 -11.46 8.35 15.67
N THR A 9 -10.40 8.75 16.39
CA THR A 9 -10.29 10.04 17.10
C THR A 9 -10.32 11.24 16.15
N LYS A 10 -10.16 10.99 14.85
CA LYS A 10 -10.17 12.01 13.80
C LYS A 10 -11.52 12.14 13.11
N VAL A 11 -12.54 11.35 13.49
CA VAL A 11 -13.87 11.44 12.88
C VAL A 11 -14.48 12.82 13.17
N ASP A 12 -14.77 13.54 12.11
CA ASP A 12 -15.56 14.77 12.18
C ASP A 12 -17.04 14.42 12.36
N GLY A 13 -17.44 14.19 13.61
CA GLY A 13 -18.82 13.85 13.96
C GLY A 13 -19.83 14.89 13.46
N SER A 14 -19.45 16.17 13.43
CA SER A 14 -20.33 17.29 13.08
C SER A 14 -20.70 17.34 11.58
N PHE A 15 -19.85 16.78 10.72
CA PHE A 15 -20.12 16.64 9.30
C PHE A 15 -21.13 15.53 9.00
N PHE A 16 -21.11 14.44 9.77
CA PHE A 16 -21.98 13.27 9.54
C PHE A 16 -23.28 13.28 10.34
N SER A 17 -23.33 13.97 11.50
CA SER A 17 -24.50 13.95 12.39
C SER A 17 -25.54 15.02 12.09
N ASP A 18 -25.09 16.18 11.61
CA ASP A 18 -25.92 17.37 11.59
C ASP A 18 -26.26 17.78 10.16
N GLY A 19 -27.56 17.74 9.84
CA GLY A 19 -28.09 18.33 8.61
C GLY A 19 -27.77 19.82 8.51
N VAL A 20 -27.87 20.36 7.29
CA VAL A 20 -27.66 21.79 7.02
C VAL A 20 -28.97 22.43 6.62
N PHE A 21 -29.37 23.47 7.35
CA PHE A 21 -30.67 24.13 7.15
C PHE A 21 -30.61 25.26 6.10
N ASN A 22 -29.42 25.70 5.71
CA ASN A 22 -29.22 26.65 4.62
C ASN A 22 -27.87 26.44 3.93
N TRP A 23 -27.75 26.94 2.69
CA TRP A 23 -26.59 26.71 1.84
C TRP A 23 -25.30 27.35 2.39
N LYS A 24 -25.36 28.52 3.04
CA LYS A 24 -24.19 29.18 3.63
C LYS A 24 -23.59 28.33 4.76
N ALA A 25 -24.44 27.81 5.64
CA ALA A 25 -24.04 26.89 6.70
C ALA A 25 -23.48 25.58 6.13
N GLY A 26 -24.05 25.11 5.01
CA GLY A 26 -23.52 23.98 4.25
C GLY A 26 -22.10 24.22 3.75
N THR A 27 -21.88 25.31 3.02
CA THR A 27 -20.56 25.67 2.48
C THR A 27 -19.51 25.81 3.58
N GLU A 28 -19.86 26.44 4.71
CA GLU A 28 -18.94 26.56 5.83
C GLU A 28 -18.59 25.20 6.47
N LYS A 29 -19.54 24.27 6.56
CA LYS A 29 -19.26 22.90 7.02
C LYS A 29 -18.36 22.14 6.05
N PHE A 30 -18.59 22.25 4.74
CA PHE A 30 -17.73 21.62 3.74
C PHE A 30 -16.30 22.15 3.82
N ARG A 31 -16.13 23.47 3.97
CA ARG A 31 -14.80 24.09 4.12
C ARG A 31 -14.08 23.57 5.37
N LYS A 32 -14.78 23.51 6.51
CA LYS A 32 -14.23 22.94 7.75
C LYS A 32 -13.86 21.46 7.61
N HIS A 33 -14.69 20.68 6.91
CA HIS A 33 -14.41 19.28 6.66
C HIS A 33 -13.18 19.09 5.76
N ASP A 34 -13.05 19.89 4.71
CA ASP A 34 -11.90 19.88 3.80
C ASP A 34 -10.58 20.15 4.55
N GLU A 35 -10.61 21.09 5.50
CA GLU A 35 -9.48 21.40 6.39
C GLU A 35 -9.26 20.36 7.51
N SER A 36 -10.21 19.44 7.72
CA SER A 36 -10.15 18.46 8.81
C SER A 36 -9.13 17.37 8.54
N GLU A 37 -8.52 16.87 9.62
CA GLU A 37 -7.58 15.75 9.55
C GLU A 37 -8.24 14.46 9.06
N CYS A 38 -9.55 14.31 9.26
CA CYS A 38 -10.33 13.20 8.70
C CYS A 38 -10.23 13.17 7.18
N HIS A 39 -10.49 14.32 6.56
CA HIS A 39 -10.51 14.45 5.12
C HIS A 39 -9.10 14.30 4.56
N LYS A 40 -8.12 15.01 5.13
CA LYS A 40 -6.72 14.93 4.69
C LYS A 40 -6.17 13.51 4.73
N GLU A 41 -6.41 12.75 5.81
CA GLU A 41 -5.97 11.36 5.87
C GLU A 41 -6.66 10.46 4.83
N ALA A 42 -7.95 10.69 4.60
CA ALA A 42 -8.69 9.95 3.58
C ALA A 42 -8.15 10.25 2.19
N VAL A 43 -7.90 11.52 1.86
CA VAL A 43 -7.30 11.94 0.58
C VAL A 43 -5.90 11.34 0.44
N GLU A 44 -5.07 11.41 1.47
CA GLU A 44 -3.73 10.84 1.44
C GLU A 44 -3.76 9.34 1.14
N ARG A 45 -4.64 8.58 1.80
CA ARG A 45 -4.72 7.12 1.63
C ARG A 45 -5.39 6.68 0.35
N LEU A 46 -6.41 7.38 -0.11
CA LEU A 46 -7.24 6.96 -1.23
C LEU A 46 -6.81 7.57 -2.57
N VAL A 47 -6.15 8.74 -2.53
CA VAL A 47 -5.78 9.48 -3.74
C VAL A 47 -4.26 9.59 -3.85
N THR A 48 -3.59 10.17 -2.85
CA THR A 48 -2.14 10.46 -2.96
C THR A 48 -1.31 9.19 -3.00
N LEU A 49 -1.51 8.27 -2.05
CA LEU A 49 -0.70 7.07 -1.92
C LEU A 49 -0.80 6.17 -3.16
N PRO A 50 -1.99 5.86 -3.71
CA PRO A 50 -2.09 5.07 -4.94
C PRO A 50 -1.50 5.77 -6.17
N ALA A 51 -1.56 7.11 -6.25
CA ALA A 51 -1.01 7.86 -7.38
C ALA A 51 0.53 7.96 -7.36
N THR A 52 1.12 8.01 -6.16
CA THR A 52 2.56 8.24 -5.96
C THR A 52 3.34 6.95 -5.71
N THR A 53 2.71 5.95 -5.11
CA THR A 53 3.35 4.68 -4.75
C THR A 53 3.15 3.68 -5.86
N ARG A 54 4.25 3.13 -6.38
CA ARG A 54 4.20 2.00 -7.31
C ARG A 54 3.50 0.82 -6.65
N ASP A 55 2.72 0.07 -7.43
CA ASP A 55 2.03 -1.11 -6.93
C ASP A 55 3.01 -2.06 -6.20
N VAL A 56 2.72 -2.31 -4.93
CA VAL A 56 3.57 -3.11 -4.05
C VAL A 56 3.71 -4.54 -4.59
N GLY A 57 2.65 -5.07 -5.19
CA GLY A 57 2.63 -6.38 -5.82
C GLY A 57 3.57 -6.45 -7.03
N GLU A 58 3.59 -5.43 -7.88
CA GLU A 58 4.56 -5.33 -8.98
C GLU A 58 6.00 -5.27 -8.47
N MET A 59 6.26 -4.45 -7.44
CA MET A 59 7.61 -4.32 -6.88
C MET A 59 8.13 -5.66 -6.35
N LEU A 60 7.30 -6.38 -5.59
CA LEU A 60 7.65 -7.70 -5.07
C LEU A 60 7.85 -8.71 -6.20
N SER A 61 6.95 -8.72 -7.18
CA SER A 61 7.02 -9.63 -8.33
C SER A 61 8.31 -9.43 -9.13
N ALA A 62 8.69 -8.18 -9.39
CA ALA A 62 9.93 -7.84 -10.09
C ALA A 62 11.17 -8.27 -9.30
N GLY A 63 11.17 -8.05 -7.98
CA GLY A 63 12.23 -8.49 -7.08
C GLY A 63 12.40 -10.01 -7.09
N THR A 64 11.31 -10.76 -6.93
CA THR A 64 11.31 -12.23 -6.95
C THR A 64 11.76 -12.78 -8.31
N ALA A 65 11.32 -12.16 -9.42
CA ALA A 65 11.74 -12.58 -10.75
C ALA A 65 13.25 -12.43 -10.96
N LYS A 66 13.82 -11.31 -10.50
CA LYS A 66 15.26 -11.05 -10.53
C LYS A 66 16.04 -12.07 -9.71
N GLU A 67 15.63 -12.30 -8.46
CA GLU A 67 16.28 -13.27 -7.59
C GLU A 67 16.26 -14.68 -8.20
N LYS A 68 15.10 -15.12 -8.70
CA LYS A 68 14.96 -16.42 -9.35
C LYS A 68 15.88 -16.56 -10.55
N ALA A 69 16.07 -15.51 -11.34
CA ALA A 69 16.99 -15.51 -12.49
C ALA A 69 18.44 -15.70 -12.05
N ASP A 70 18.87 -15.00 -10.99
CA ASP A 70 20.24 -15.08 -10.48
C ASP A 70 20.53 -16.46 -9.85
N LYS A 71 19.58 -17.00 -9.07
CA LYS A 71 19.70 -18.35 -8.51
C LYS A 71 19.77 -19.42 -9.61
N ARG A 72 19.00 -19.26 -10.70
CA ARG A 72 19.08 -20.16 -11.86
C ARG A 72 20.45 -20.15 -12.52
N LYS A 73 21.08 -18.97 -12.67
CA LYS A 73 22.45 -18.87 -13.22
C LYS A 73 23.45 -19.64 -12.35
N GLN A 74 23.37 -19.46 -11.03
CA GLN A 74 24.24 -20.15 -10.07
C GLN A 74 24.06 -21.68 -10.14
N LEU A 75 22.81 -22.15 -10.15
CA LEU A 75 22.51 -23.57 -10.27
C LEU A 75 23.07 -24.19 -11.56
N LEU A 76 22.90 -23.50 -12.70
CA LEU A 76 23.45 -23.97 -13.98
C LEU A 76 24.98 -24.05 -13.93
N GLN A 77 25.65 -23.15 -13.24
CA GLN A 77 27.09 -23.20 -13.07
C GLN A 77 27.52 -24.43 -12.26
N ILE A 78 26.82 -24.74 -11.16
CA ILE A 78 27.06 -25.94 -10.35
C ILE A 78 26.90 -27.20 -11.21
N LEU A 79 25.81 -27.30 -11.97
CA LEU A 79 25.55 -28.44 -12.85
C LEU A 79 26.64 -28.61 -13.93
N ARG A 80 27.14 -27.50 -14.51
CA ARG A 80 28.26 -27.54 -15.44
C ARG A 80 29.54 -28.07 -14.80
N SER A 81 29.84 -27.63 -13.58
CA SER A 81 30.99 -28.11 -12.81
C SER A 81 30.89 -29.60 -12.50
N ILE A 82 29.72 -30.07 -12.05
CA ILE A 82 29.46 -31.50 -11.80
C ILE A 82 29.67 -32.31 -13.09
N ARG A 83 29.07 -31.87 -14.20
CA ARG A 83 29.23 -32.53 -15.50
C ARG A 83 30.70 -32.64 -15.89
N PHE A 84 31.47 -31.56 -15.78
CA PHE A 84 32.90 -31.56 -16.09
C PHE A 84 33.66 -32.59 -15.25
N LEU A 85 33.42 -32.64 -13.94
CA LEU A 85 34.08 -33.59 -13.05
C LEU A 85 33.70 -35.04 -13.40
N THR A 86 32.42 -35.33 -13.65
CA THR A 86 31.98 -36.69 -14.00
C THR A 86 32.50 -37.20 -15.34
N VAL A 87 32.76 -36.32 -16.31
CA VAL A 87 33.29 -36.69 -17.63
C VAL A 87 34.82 -36.81 -17.61
N LYS A 88 35.52 -36.05 -16.75
CA LYS A 88 36.98 -36.15 -16.58
C LYS A 88 37.46 -37.29 -15.66
N LEU A 89 36.55 -37.91 -14.91
CA LEU A 89 36.85 -39.02 -13.99
C LEU A 89 36.62 -40.43 -14.60
N LYS A 90 36.48 -40.52 -15.92
CA LYS A 90 36.56 -41.77 -16.69
C LYS A 90 37.88 -41.82 -17.44
#